data_AF-A0A6P8C3J7-F1
#
_entry.id   AF-A0A6P8C3J7-F1
#
_cell.length_a   1.000
_cell.length_b   1.000
_cell.length_c   1.000
_cell.angle_alpha   90.00
_cell.angle_beta   90.00
_cell.angle_gamma   90.00
#
_symmetry.space_group_name_H-M   'P 1'
#
loop_
_entity.id
_entity.type
_entity.pdbx_description
1 polymer ?
#
loop_
_entity_poly.entity_id
_entity_poly.type
_entity_poly.pdbx_seq_one_letter_code
_entity_poly.pdbx_strand_id
1 'polypeptide(L)'
;MQGGQMIVEENAQLSTVLTSSAKPSYIPSLTKIIATLGPKSRSVDTIEACLKAGMSGARFDFSWLDGDYHQETLENLRIAMKNAKKLCAIMLDTVGPELQVCNTTGNPIDLKADTHVTITSNISKEASAEVLPVDYAEFPKIVKKGDTVFLGQHLFTGHETSSVWLEVLEIKGENVICLVKNTASLSGSMITVCVSNVKINLATLTEKDKQIISTWGVKNNIDIISLSYTRHVEDVRELRAFLKMKNLSETQIYAKVETTEGLRHFDEILQEADGIIFGRGNLGIDLPPEKVFLFQKYAISKCNMVGKPVIVTRVVDSMTGNLRPTRAEATDVANAVLDGADGIMLGAETLRGLYPVDAVRTVGRICAEAEHVYNHTLHYKKIVKHVGEPMTHAESVASSAVRSAIKVKAATIVVFTSSGRAARPPVPIVAIVIPHLRANSLKWTFTGSSQRLLVVPHRLGSCSG
;
A
#
# COMPACT_ATOMS: atom_id res chain seq x y z
N MET A 1 16.12 -31.46 -7.43
CA MET A 1 14.78 -30.84 -7.52
C MET A 1 14.05 -31.08 -6.21
N GLN A 2 14.06 -30.12 -5.27
CA GLN A 2 13.30 -30.21 -4.02
C GLN A 2 12.04 -29.34 -4.14
N GLY A 3 11.04 -29.85 -4.86
CA GLY A 3 9.71 -29.25 -4.95
C GLY A 3 8.85 -29.55 -3.72
N GLY A 4 9.35 -29.21 -2.52
CA GLY A 4 8.73 -29.64 -1.26
C GLY A 4 7.80 -28.63 -0.58
N GLN A 5 7.49 -27.48 -1.19
CA GLN A 5 6.73 -26.42 -0.50
C GLN A 5 5.48 -25.92 -1.21
N MET A 6 5.19 -26.37 -2.42
CA MET A 6 3.86 -26.19 -3.02
C MET A 6 3.04 -27.46 -2.79
N ILE A 7 2.52 -27.60 -1.58
CA ILE A 7 1.43 -28.53 -1.34
C ILE A 7 0.18 -27.67 -1.33
N VAL A 8 -0.37 -27.44 -2.54
CA VAL A 8 -1.82 -27.46 -2.66
C VAL A 8 -2.21 -28.78 -1.97
N GLU A 9 -2.88 -28.73 -0.83
CA GLU A 9 -3.28 -29.97 -0.15
C GLU A 9 -3.90 -30.93 -1.17
N GLU A 10 -3.73 -32.23 -0.97
CA GLU A 10 -4.50 -33.27 -1.70
C GLU A 10 -6.02 -33.00 -1.70
N ASN A 11 -6.49 -32.08 -0.86
CA ASN A 11 -7.86 -31.60 -0.74
C ASN A 11 -8.32 -30.63 -1.83
N ALA A 12 -7.45 -30.02 -2.64
CA ALA A 12 -7.92 -29.31 -3.84
C ALA A 12 -8.23 -30.33 -4.93
N GLN A 13 -9.37 -31.00 -4.80
CA GLN A 13 -9.88 -31.81 -5.89
C GLN A 13 -10.01 -30.94 -7.14
N LEU A 14 -9.71 -31.49 -8.32
CA LEU A 14 -9.96 -30.85 -9.62
C LEU A 14 -11.41 -30.33 -9.73
N SER A 15 -12.35 -30.98 -9.03
CA SER A 15 -13.72 -30.54 -8.89
C SER A 15 -13.83 -29.14 -8.28
N THR A 16 -12.98 -28.73 -7.33
CA THR A 16 -12.99 -27.39 -6.71
C THR A 16 -12.68 -26.29 -7.74
N VAL A 17 -11.81 -26.55 -8.72
CA VAL A 17 -11.52 -25.62 -9.83
C VAL A 17 -12.73 -25.46 -10.76
N LEU A 18 -13.53 -26.53 -10.91
CA LEU A 18 -14.73 -26.56 -11.73
C LEU A 18 -15.99 -26.13 -10.98
N THR A 19 -15.93 -26.07 -9.65
CA THR A 19 -17.06 -25.66 -8.82
C THR A 19 -17.12 -24.15 -8.87
N SER A 20 -18.18 -23.61 -9.46
CA SER A 20 -18.38 -22.16 -9.45
C SER A 20 -18.39 -21.67 -8.00
N SER A 21 -17.56 -20.67 -7.68
CA SER A 21 -17.59 -19.89 -6.44
C SER A 21 -18.93 -19.14 -6.22
N ALA A 22 -19.98 -19.48 -6.98
CA ALA A 22 -21.31 -18.89 -7.00
C ALA A 22 -22.11 -19.08 -5.71
N LYS A 23 -21.70 -19.97 -4.79
CA LYS A 23 -22.21 -19.90 -3.43
C LYS A 23 -21.40 -18.81 -2.72
N PRO A 24 -22.02 -17.67 -2.32
CA PRO A 24 -21.31 -16.67 -1.54
C PRO A 24 -20.76 -17.38 -0.30
N SER A 25 -19.43 -17.48 -0.18
CA SER A 25 -18.83 -17.91 1.06
C SER A 25 -19.32 -16.93 2.13
N TYR A 26 -19.88 -17.46 3.21
CA TYR A 26 -20.37 -16.63 4.32
C TYR A 26 -19.22 -15.86 4.99
N ILE A 27 -17.98 -16.27 4.71
CA ILE A 27 -16.76 -15.71 5.24
C ILE A 27 -16.06 -14.92 4.12
N PRO A 28 -15.99 -13.58 4.21
CA PRO A 28 -15.21 -12.76 3.30
C PRO A 28 -13.71 -13.06 3.45
N SER A 29 -12.94 -12.79 2.40
CA SER A 29 -11.47 -12.95 2.40
C SER A 29 -10.84 -12.31 3.66
N LEU A 30 -9.89 -13.03 4.25
CA LEU A 30 -9.12 -12.57 5.39
C LEU A 30 -8.16 -11.44 5.00
N THR A 31 -7.56 -11.55 3.81
CA THR A 31 -6.71 -10.53 3.18
C THR A 31 -7.49 -9.23 2.98
N LYS A 32 -6.91 -8.11 3.42
CA LYS A 32 -7.58 -6.81 3.34
C LYS A 32 -7.37 -6.16 1.98
N ILE A 33 -8.39 -5.43 1.53
CA ILE A 33 -8.30 -4.62 0.31
C ILE A 33 -8.31 -3.16 0.70
N ILE A 34 -7.28 -2.44 0.29
CA ILE A 34 -7.18 -0.99 0.43
C ILE A 34 -7.40 -0.40 -0.95
N ALA A 35 -8.38 0.49 -1.08
CA ALA A 35 -8.62 1.19 -2.34
C ALA A 35 -8.21 2.65 -2.21
N THR A 36 -7.54 3.16 -3.23
CA THR A 36 -7.28 4.60 -3.37
C THR A 36 -8.55 5.26 -3.90
N LEU A 37 -9.11 6.21 -3.14
CA LEU A 37 -10.31 6.94 -3.54
C LEU A 37 -9.93 8.12 -4.43
N GLY A 38 -10.67 8.29 -5.53
CA GLY A 38 -10.36 9.31 -6.54
C GLY A 38 -11.54 9.65 -7.44
N PRO A 39 -11.28 10.32 -8.58
CA PRO A 39 -12.33 10.88 -9.43
C PRO A 39 -13.39 9.86 -9.89
N LYS A 40 -13.01 8.59 -10.05
CA LYS A 40 -13.94 7.52 -10.48
C LYS A 40 -14.56 6.73 -9.32
N SER A 41 -14.17 6.99 -8.08
CA SER A 41 -14.58 6.20 -6.91
C SER A 41 -15.07 7.02 -5.71
N ARG A 42 -15.18 8.35 -5.83
CA ARG A 42 -15.51 9.24 -4.69
C ARG A 42 -17.01 9.41 -4.38
N SER A 43 -17.92 8.98 -5.26
CA SER A 43 -19.36 9.12 -4.98
C SER A 43 -19.79 8.15 -3.87
N VAL A 44 -20.78 8.57 -3.06
CA VAL A 44 -21.29 7.75 -1.95
C VAL A 44 -21.69 6.36 -2.42
N ASP A 45 -22.42 6.25 -3.53
CA ASP A 45 -22.89 4.97 -4.09
C ASP A 45 -21.72 4.06 -4.51
N THR A 46 -20.69 4.63 -5.13
CA THR A 46 -19.51 3.85 -5.57
C THR A 46 -18.70 3.38 -4.38
N ILE A 47 -18.47 4.25 -3.39
CA ILE A 47 -17.79 3.87 -2.15
C ILE A 47 -18.57 2.78 -1.43
N GLU A 48 -19.90 2.92 -1.31
CA GLU A 48 -20.76 1.91 -0.70
C GLU A 48 -20.66 0.56 -1.43
N ALA A 49 -20.65 0.58 -2.76
CA ALA A 49 -20.45 -0.61 -3.57
C ALA A 49 -19.06 -1.24 -3.34
N CYS A 50 -17.99 -0.44 -3.25
CA CYS A 50 -16.64 -0.90 -2.92
C CYS A 50 -16.56 -1.52 -1.51
N LEU A 51 -17.19 -0.90 -0.51
CA LEU A 51 -17.28 -1.46 0.85
C LEU A 51 -18.01 -2.81 0.84
N LYS A 52 -19.13 -2.91 0.13
CA LYS A 52 -19.87 -4.17 -0.03
C LYS A 52 -19.02 -5.23 -0.74
N ALA A 53 -18.25 -4.84 -1.75
CA ALA A 53 -17.37 -5.71 -2.51
C ALA A 53 -16.15 -6.24 -1.73
N GLY A 54 -15.72 -5.57 -0.65
CA GLY A 54 -14.63 -6.05 0.22
C GLY A 54 -13.61 -5.01 0.65
N MET A 55 -13.75 -3.75 0.24
CA MET A 55 -12.87 -2.66 0.66
C MET A 55 -12.88 -2.51 2.19
N SER A 56 -11.69 -2.49 2.79
CA SER A 56 -11.47 -2.40 4.25
C SER A 56 -10.60 -1.20 4.65
N GLY A 57 -9.90 -0.57 3.70
CA GLY A 57 -9.19 0.69 3.90
C GLY A 57 -9.37 1.62 2.71
N ALA A 58 -9.39 2.92 2.99
CA ALA A 58 -9.47 3.98 2.00
C ALA A 58 -8.17 4.80 2.06
N ARG A 59 -7.42 4.79 0.96
CA ARG A 59 -6.19 5.57 0.77
C ARG A 59 -6.53 6.91 0.13
N PHE A 60 -6.03 7.98 0.73
CA PHE A 60 -6.09 9.36 0.24
C PHE A 60 -4.69 9.77 -0.18
N ASP A 61 -4.47 9.88 -1.50
CA ASP A 61 -3.17 10.18 -2.09
C ASP A 61 -3.00 11.68 -2.26
N PHE A 62 -2.23 12.32 -1.36
CA PHE A 62 -2.01 13.77 -1.36
C PHE A 62 -0.97 14.25 -2.38
N SER A 63 -0.39 13.32 -3.15
CA SER A 63 0.34 13.66 -4.37
C SER A 63 -0.60 14.20 -5.44
N TRP A 64 -1.90 13.86 -5.35
CA TRP A 64 -2.96 14.28 -6.25
C TRP A 64 -3.97 15.18 -5.55
N LEU A 65 -4.37 16.26 -6.23
CA LEU A 65 -5.47 17.14 -5.82
C LEU A 65 -5.24 17.79 -4.44
N ASP A 66 -6.19 18.61 -3.98
CA ASP A 66 -6.03 19.43 -2.78
C ASP A 66 -6.77 18.89 -1.54
N GLY A 67 -6.61 19.58 -0.41
CA GLY A 67 -7.22 19.18 0.85
C GLY A 67 -8.75 19.23 0.85
N ASP A 68 -9.36 20.13 0.07
CA ASP A 68 -10.82 20.27 -0.02
C ASP A 68 -11.43 19.08 -0.77
N TYR A 69 -10.79 18.67 -1.86
CA TYR A 69 -11.15 17.46 -2.59
C TYR A 69 -11.11 16.21 -1.70
N HIS A 70 -10.04 16.04 -0.92
CA HIS A 70 -9.89 14.90 0.00
C HIS A 70 -10.87 14.96 1.17
N GLN A 71 -11.20 16.17 1.65
CA GLN A 71 -12.19 16.38 2.71
C GLN A 71 -13.60 15.96 2.28
N GLU A 72 -14.06 16.41 1.11
CA GLU A 72 -15.36 15.99 0.55
C GLU A 72 -15.41 14.46 0.34
N THR A 73 -14.31 13.88 -0.16
CA THR A 73 -14.21 12.43 -0.38
C THR A 73 -14.30 11.65 0.93
N LEU A 74 -13.71 12.16 2.02
CA LEU A 74 -13.81 11.56 3.35
C LEU A 74 -15.22 11.66 3.94
N GLU A 75 -15.92 12.76 3.70
CA GLU A 75 -17.32 12.92 4.10
C GLU A 75 -18.23 11.92 3.40
N ASN A 76 -18.05 11.75 2.08
CA ASN A 76 -18.73 10.71 1.31
C ASN A 76 -18.43 9.31 1.85
N LEU A 77 -17.17 9.02 2.20
CA LEU A 77 -16.77 7.76 2.82
C LEU A 77 -17.50 7.52 4.15
N ARG A 78 -17.63 8.54 4.99
CA ARG A 78 -18.35 8.45 6.28
C ARG A 78 -19.84 8.12 6.09
N ILE A 79 -20.48 8.71 5.09
CA ILE A 79 -21.87 8.39 4.72
C ILE A 79 -21.96 6.94 4.23
N ALA A 80 -21.10 6.55 3.29
CA ALA A 80 -21.08 5.19 2.72
C ALA A 80 -20.83 4.11 3.78
N MET A 81 -19.94 4.34 4.76
CA MET A 81 -19.72 3.44 5.88
C MET A 81 -20.96 3.23 6.74
N LYS A 82 -21.74 4.31 6.99
CA LYS A 82 -22.99 4.24 7.74
C LYS A 82 -24.05 3.43 6.97
N ASN A 83 -24.19 3.68 5.67
CA ASN A 83 -25.13 2.97 4.81
C ASN A 83 -24.79 1.48 4.69
N ALA A 84 -23.52 1.16 4.41
CA ALA A 84 -23.02 -0.20 4.26
C ALA A 84 -22.93 -0.96 5.59
N LYS A 85 -22.98 -0.26 6.74
CA LYS A 85 -22.70 -0.79 8.08
C LYS A 85 -21.34 -1.50 8.15
N LYS A 86 -20.34 -0.96 7.45
CA LYS A 86 -18.96 -1.47 7.41
C LYS A 86 -18.00 -0.39 7.87
N LEU A 87 -17.00 -0.80 8.64
CA LEU A 87 -15.89 0.05 9.03
C LEU A 87 -14.81 0.03 7.95
N CYS A 88 -14.17 1.18 7.75
CA CYS A 88 -13.08 1.36 6.80
C CYS A 88 -12.01 2.23 7.46
N ALA A 89 -10.75 1.77 7.40
CA ALA A 89 -9.60 2.52 7.87
C ALA A 89 -9.29 3.69 6.94
N ILE A 90 -8.90 4.83 7.50
CA ILE A 90 -8.52 6.03 6.75
C ILE A 90 -6.99 6.10 6.70
N MET A 91 -6.44 5.98 5.50
CA MET A 91 -5.00 6.03 5.25
C MET A 91 -4.65 7.30 4.49
N LEU A 92 -3.78 8.12 5.07
CA LEU A 92 -3.17 9.28 4.43
C LEU A 92 -1.84 8.84 3.80
N ASP A 93 -1.69 9.00 2.48
CA ASP A 93 -0.42 8.75 1.81
C ASP A 93 0.34 10.06 1.59
N THR A 94 1.57 10.14 2.09
CA THR A 94 2.42 11.33 1.98
C THR A 94 2.96 11.48 0.56
N VAL A 95 3.27 12.70 0.15
CA VAL A 95 3.91 12.95 -1.14
C VAL A 95 5.35 12.43 -1.12
N GLY A 96 6.10 12.80 -0.08
CA GLY A 96 7.51 12.46 0.04
C GLY A 96 8.40 13.19 -0.98
N PRO A 97 9.67 12.76 -1.11
CA PRO A 97 10.69 13.38 -1.95
C PRO A 97 10.56 12.98 -3.43
N GLU A 98 9.40 13.24 -4.03
CA GLU A 98 9.14 12.99 -5.44
C GLU A 98 9.71 14.13 -6.30
N LEU A 99 10.41 13.77 -7.38
CA LEU A 99 10.88 14.72 -8.40
C LEU A 99 9.88 14.74 -9.55
N GLN A 100 9.60 15.90 -10.13
CA GLN A 100 8.63 16.06 -11.21
C GLN A 100 9.13 16.98 -12.33
N VAL A 101 8.70 16.68 -13.56
CA VAL A 101 8.84 17.61 -14.69
C VAL A 101 7.78 18.70 -14.57
N CYS A 102 8.20 19.96 -14.64
CA CYS A 102 7.30 21.12 -14.61
C CYS A 102 6.60 21.32 -15.97
N ASN A 103 5.54 20.55 -16.24
CA ASN A 103 4.71 20.71 -17.43
C ASN A 103 3.44 21.54 -17.14
N THR A 104 3.57 22.87 -17.09
CA THR A 104 2.46 23.76 -16.74
C THR A 104 1.33 23.80 -17.76
N THR A 105 1.61 23.51 -19.03
CA THR A 105 0.58 23.48 -20.09
C THR A 105 -0.24 22.20 -20.06
N GLY A 106 0.30 21.12 -19.48
CA GLY A 106 -0.29 19.78 -19.48
C GLY A 106 -0.36 19.13 -20.86
N ASN A 107 0.19 19.78 -21.88
CA ASN A 107 0.20 19.28 -23.25
C ASN A 107 1.08 18.03 -23.36
N PRO A 108 0.75 17.08 -24.25
CA PRO A 108 1.60 15.93 -24.52
C PRO A 108 2.99 16.35 -25.04
N ILE A 109 4.02 15.70 -24.52
CA ILE A 109 5.41 15.84 -24.94
C ILE A 109 5.84 14.54 -25.62
N ASP A 110 5.97 14.58 -26.94
CA ASP A 110 6.37 13.44 -27.75
C ASP A 110 7.89 13.31 -27.84
N LEU A 111 8.44 12.27 -27.21
CA LEU A 111 9.85 11.92 -27.26
C LEU A 111 10.04 10.73 -28.20
N LYS A 112 11.00 10.83 -29.13
CA LYS A 112 11.33 9.77 -30.08
C LYS A 112 12.60 9.04 -29.65
N ALA A 113 12.61 7.72 -29.80
CA ALA A 113 13.81 6.92 -29.60
C ALA A 113 14.99 7.46 -30.41
N ASP A 114 16.19 7.34 -29.84
CA ASP A 114 17.48 7.75 -30.40
C ASP A 114 17.64 9.27 -30.63
N THR A 115 16.73 10.10 -30.10
CA THR A 115 16.87 11.55 -30.05
C THR A 115 17.45 12.03 -28.72
N HIS A 116 17.82 13.32 -28.67
CA HIS A 116 18.36 13.95 -27.47
C HIS A 116 17.31 14.83 -26.81
N VAL A 117 17.29 14.83 -25.48
CA VAL A 117 16.48 15.73 -24.67
C VAL A 117 17.34 16.30 -23.54
N THR A 118 17.09 17.56 -23.16
CA THR A 118 17.81 18.22 -22.07
C THR A 118 16.94 18.30 -20.83
N ILE A 119 17.34 17.65 -19.74
CA ILE A 119 16.75 17.90 -18.42
C ILE A 119 17.43 19.13 -17.83
N THR A 120 16.66 20.11 -17.36
CA THR A 120 17.18 21.37 -16.82
C THR A 120 16.59 21.68 -15.45
N SER A 121 17.40 22.25 -14.57
CA SER A 121 16.93 22.78 -13.27
C SER A 121 16.25 24.15 -13.38
N ASN A 122 16.25 24.77 -14.57
CA ASN A 122 15.61 26.04 -14.79
C ASN A 122 14.10 25.87 -15.09
N ILE A 123 13.28 25.96 -14.03
CA ILE A 123 11.82 25.83 -14.07
C ILE A 123 11.08 26.94 -14.84
N SER A 124 11.77 28.00 -15.27
CA SER A 124 11.16 29.06 -16.09
C SER A 124 10.97 28.66 -17.56
N LYS A 125 11.63 27.57 -18.00
CA LYS A 125 11.48 27.05 -19.36
C LYS A 125 10.18 26.26 -19.50
N GLU A 126 9.62 26.27 -20.70
CA GLU A 126 8.47 25.44 -21.04
C GLU A 126 8.93 24.02 -21.38
N ALA A 127 8.19 23.03 -20.89
CA ALA A 127 8.46 21.63 -21.16
C ALA A 127 8.14 21.27 -22.62
N SER A 128 9.08 20.63 -23.30
CA SER A 128 8.99 20.25 -24.70
C SER A 128 9.79 18.98 -25.00
N ALA A 129 9.74 18.49 -26.23
CA ALA A 129 10.54 17.34 -26.67
C ALA A 129 12.05 17.59 -26.61
N GLU A 130 12.48 18.85 -26.52
CA GLU A 130 13.89 19.27 -26.48
C GLU A 130 14.37 19.57 -25.05
N VAL A 131 13.49 20.10 -24.19
CA VAL A 131 13.82 20.57 -22.85
C VAL A 131 12.76 20.14 -21.83
N LEU A 132 13.20 19.52 -20.74
CA LEU A 132 12.36 19.08 -19.63
C LEU A 132 12.82 19.77 -18.33
N PRO A 133 12.11 20.82 -17.86
CA PRO A 133 12.39 21.45 -16.59
C PRO A 133 12.00 20.53 -15.43
N VAL A 134 12.87 20.33 -14.45
CA VAL A 134 12.62 19.51 -13.25
C VAL A 134 12.64 20.37 -12.00
N ASP A 135 11.73 20.07 -11.06
CA ASP A 135 11.53 20.78 -9.79
C ASP A 135 12.63 20.55 -8.73
N TYR A 136 13.86 20.28 -9.18
CA TYR A 136 15.00 20.03 -8.30
C TYR A 136 16.28 20.68 -8.83
N ALA A 137 16.67 21.76 -8.14
CA ALA A 137 17.84 22.56 -8.50
C ALA A 137 19.16 21.77 -8.47
N GLU A 138 19.23 20.73 -7.65
CA GLU A 138 20.43 19.90 -7.51
C GLU A 138 20.42 18.65 -8.40
N PHE A 139 19.47 18.54 -9.35
CA PHE A 139 19.38 17.40 -10.26
C PHE A 139 20.70 17.07 -10.98
N PRO A 140 21.45 18.04 -11.53
CA PRO A 140 22.74 17.77 -12.18
C PRO A 140 23.83 17.25 -11.23
N LYS A 141 23.68 17.45 -9.91
CA LYS A 141 24.65 17.00 -8.89
C LYS A 141 24.42 15.55 -8.46
N ILE A 142 23.19 15.05 -8.61
CA ILE A 142 22.81 13.69 -8.17
C ILE A 142 22.99 12.65 -9.28
N VAL A 143 23.04 13.08 -10.55
CA VAL A 143 23.23 12.18 -11.70
C VAL A 143 24.68 12.20 -12.19
N LYS A 144 25.10 11.10 -12.84
CA LYS A 144 26.37 10.97 -13.56
C LYS A 144 26.16 10.40 -14.95
N LYS A 145 27.16 10.57 -15.82
CA LYS A 145 27.16 9.95 -17.15
C LYS A 145 26.94 8.43 -17.05
N GLY A 146 26.04 7.92 -17.88
CA GLY A 146 25.62 6.51 -17.90
C GLY A 146 24.48 6.17 -16.94
N ASP A 147 24.04 7.10 -16.09
CA ASP A 147 22.86 6.88 -15.26
C ASP A 147 21.61 6.79 -16.12
N THR A 148 20.64 6.02 -15.60
CA THR A 148 19.35 5.83 -16.24
C THR A 148 18.30 6.67 -15.49
N VAL A 149 17.63 7.53 -16.24
CA VAL A 149 16.52 8.37 -15.75
C VAL A 149 15.23 7.86 -16.36
N PHE A 150 14.26 7.59 -15.49
CA PHE A 150 12.91 7.19 -15.85
C PHE A 150 11.97 8.38 -15.68
N LEU A 151 11.18 8.70 -16.72
CA LEU A 151 10.11 9.69 -16.63
C LEU A 151 8.77 9.05 -16.97
N GLY A 152 7.74 9.38 -16.21
CA GLY A 152 6.39 8.93 -16.53
C GLY A 152 5.35 9.46 -15.56
N GLN A 153 4.12 9.60 -16.04
CA GLN A 153 2.97 9.85 -15.17
C GLN A 153 2.62 8.58 -14.36
N HIS A 154 2.96 7.42 -14.90
CA HIS A 154 2.81 6.11 -14.27
C HIS A 154 4.09 5.31 -14.46
N LEU A 155 4.37 4.43 -13.49
CA LEU A 155 5.50 3.51 -13.56
C LEU A 155 5.31 2.56 -14.75
N PHE A 156 6.37 2.42 -15.56
CA PHE A 156 6.35 1.69 -16.82
C PHE A 156 5.88 0.25 -16.63
N THR A 157 4.73 -0.07 -17.22
CA THR A 157 4.12 -1.42 -17.21
C THR A 157 4.52 -2.25 -18.44
N GLY A 158 5.35 -1.71 -19.33
CA GLY A 158 5.71 -2.34 -20.61
C GLY A 158 4.64 -2.24 -21.70
N HIS A 159 3.45 -1.76 -21.39
CA HIS A 159 2.32 -1.66 -22.32
C HIS A 159 1.86 -0.23 -22.59
N GLU A 160 2.39 0.74 -21.84
CA GLU A 160 2.01 2.15 -21.95
C GLU A 160 3.06 2.95 -22.72
N THR A 161 2.60 3.82 -23.62
CA THR A 161 3.42 4.83 -24.30
C THR A 161 3.59 6.10 -23.47
N SER A 162 3.28 6.05 -22.17
CA SER A 162 3.21 7.19 -21.23
C SER A 162 4.49 7.42 -20.42
N SER A 163 5.56 6.67 -20.73
CA SER A 163 6.80 6.68 -19.97
C SER A 163 8.03 6.45 -20.83
N VAL A 164 9.14 7.08 -20.46
CA VAL A 164 10.38 7.12 -21.22
C VAL A 164 11.58 6.80 -20.35
N TRP A 165 12.49 6.03 -20.93
CA TRP A 165 13.82 5.75 -20.41
C TRP A 165 14.82 6.67 -21.08
N LEU A 166 15.63 7.34 -20.27
CA LEU A 166 16.66 8.27 -20.69
C LEU A 166 18.01 7.79 -20.16
N GLU A 167 19.06 7.91 -20.98
CA GLU A 167 20.44 7.65 -20.56
C GLU A 167 21.21 8.98 -20.52
N VAL A 168 21.82 9.28 -19.38
CA VAL A 168 22.60 10.52 -19.20
C VAL A 168 23.89 10.45 -20.02
N LEU A 169 24.04 11.33 -21.02
CA LEU A 169 25.21 11.39 -21.87
C LEU A 169 26.27 12.39 -21.35
N GLU A 170 25.81 13.56 -20.92
CA GLU A 170 26.69 14.68 -20.55
C GLU A 170 25.98 15.62 -19.57
N ILE A 171 26.74 16.27 -18.68
CA ILE A 171 26.26 17.28 -17.74
C ILE A 171 26.98 18.60 -18.04
N LYS A 172 26.22 19.64 -18.37
CA LYS A 172 26.70 21.00 -18.69
C LYS A 172 26.06 22.02 -17.76
N GLY A 173 26.71 22.29 -16.63
CA GLY A 173 26.20 23.21 -15.61
C GLY A 173 24.84 22.73 -15.09
N GLU A 174 23.78 23.49 -15.35
CA GLU A 174 22.40 23.17 -14.94
C GLU A 174 21.65 22.22 -15.89
N ASN A 175 22.27 21.84 -17.01
CA ASN A 175 21.65 21.04 -18.05
C ASN A 175 22.23 19.63 -18.10
N VAL A 176 21.38 18.63 -18.10
CA VAL A 176 21.72 17.21 -18.26
C VAL A 176 21.22 16.75 -19.63
N ILE A 177 22.13 16.41 -20.52
CA ILE A 177 21.81 15.95 -21.87
C ILE A 177 21.62 14.44 -21.82
N CYS A 178 20.44 13.98 -22.25
CA CYS A 178 20.06 12.58 -22.22
C CYS A 178 19.75 12.04 -23.63
N LEU A 179 20.05 10.77 -23.84
CA LEU A 179 19.59 9.99 -24.98
C LEU A 179 18.24 9.34 -24.66
N VAL A 180 17.27 9.48 -25.54
CA VAL A 180 15.96 8.84 -25.43
C VAL A 180 16.06 7.37 -25.88
N LYS A 181 15.78 6.42 -24.98
CA LYS A 181 15.91 4.98 -25.25
C LYS A 181 14.66 4.34 -25.84
N ASN A 182 13.49 4.96 -25.68
CA ASN A 182 12.23 4.51 -26.26
C ASN A 182 11.32 5.69 -26.63
N THR A 183 10.46 5.49 -27.63
CA THR A 183 9.45 6.47 -28.01
C THR A 183 8.32 6.50 -26.98
N ALA A 184 7.89 7.69 -26.55
CA ALA A 184 6.82 7.90 -25.59
C ALA A 184 6.16 9.27 -25.77
N SER A 185 4.92 9.40 -25.31
CA SER A 185 4.16 10.64 -25.19
C SER A 185 3.89 10.90 -23.71
N LEU A 186 4.59 11.84 -23.10
CA LEU A 186 4.36 12.24 -21.72
C LEU A 186 3.24 13.28 -21.66
N SER A 187 2.08 12.92 -21.12
CA SER A 187 0.92 13.80 -21.04
C SER A 187 0.56 14.16 -19.60
N GLY A 188 -0.11 15.30 -19.43
CA GLY A 188 -0.51 15.81 -18.13
C GLY A 188 0.58 16.63 -17.43
N SER A 189 0.17 17.29 -16.37
CA SER A 189 1.03 18.21 -15.60
C SER A 189 1.93 17.53 -14.58
N MET A 190 1.65 16.27 -14.26
CA MET A 190 2.36 15.51 -13.23
C MET A 190 3.11 14.37 -13.90
N ILE A 191 4.41 14.58 -14.14
CA ILE A 191 5.31 13.58 -14.74
C ILE A 191 6.43 13.35 -13.73
N THR A 192 6.44 12.19 -13.09
CA THR A 192 7.43 11.83 -12.08
C THR A 192 8.77 11.52 -12.73
N VAL A 193 9.84 11.98 -12.09
CA VAL A 193 11.23 11.73 -12.44
C VAL A 193 11.80 10.76 -11.41
N CYS A 194 12.33 9.63 -11.87
CA CYS A 194 13.01 8.66 -11.02
C CYS A 194 14.40 8.38 -11.61
N VAL A 195 15.41 8.35 -10.75
CA VAL A 195 16.80 8.06 -11.18
C VAL A 195 17.27 6.80 -10.49
N SER A 196 17.62 5.78 -11.26
CA SER A 196 18.01 4.48 -10.72
C SER A 196 19.29 4.58 -9.90
N ASN A 197 19.32 4.00 -8.70
CA ASN A 197 20.50 3.90 -7.82
C ASN A 197 21.13 5.25 -7.40
N VAL A 198 20.35 6.33 -7.38
CA VAL A 198 20.81 7.66 -6.98
C VAL A 198 20.19 8.07 -5.65
N LYS A 199 21.01 8.71 -4.80
CA LYS A 199 20.55 9.26 -3.52
C LYS A 199 20.01 10.68 -3.72
N ILE A 200 18.72 10.86 -3.46
CA ILE A 200 18.06 12.17 -3.48
C ILE A 200 18.19 12.81 -2.10
N ASN A 201 18.79 14.00 -2.01
CA ASN A 201 18.97 14.71 -0.75
C ASN A 201 17.77 15.59 -0.41
N LEU A 202 16.59 14.98 -0.33
CA LEU A 202 15.35 15.60 0.12
C LEU A 202 14.87 14.91 1.40
N ALA A 203 14.20 15.66 2.27
CA ALA A 203 13.59 15.09 3.46
C ALA A 203 12.45 14.15 3.08
N THR A 204 12.39 12.98 3.73
CA THR A 204 11.31 12.01 3.49
C THR A 204 9.96 12.57 3.95
N LEU A 205 9.95 13.31 5.06
CA LEU A 205 8.80 14.06 5.55
C LEU A 205 8.93 15.53 5.13
N THR A 206 8.26 15.91 4.04
CA THR A 206 8.34 17.29 3.52
C THR A 206 7.55 18.27 4.37
N GLU A 207 7.81 19.58 4.21
CA GLU A 207 7.00 20.62 4.88
C GLU A 207 5.54 20.60 4.41
N LYS A 208 5.29 20.25 3.14
CA LYS A 208 3.93 20.03 2.61
C LYS A 208 3.24 18.88 3.35
N ASP A 209 3.94 17.76 3.58
CA ASP A 209 3.40 16.63 4.33
C ASP A 209 3.09 17.02 5.78
N LYS A 210 4.00 17.74 6.47
CA LYS A 210 3.78 18.24 7.83
C LYS A 210 2.56 19.17 7.91
N GLN A 211 2.37 20.02 6.91
CA GLN A 211 1.21 20.91 6.81
C GLN A 211 -0.08 20.10 6.65
N ILE A 212 -0.12 19.16 5.69
CA ILE A 212 -1.29 18.30 5.43
C ILE A 212 -1.66 17.49 6.67
N ILE A 213 -0.69 16.87 7.35
CA ILE A 213 -0.92 16.12 8.58
C ILE A 213 -1.50 17.05 9.65
N SER A 214 -0.99 18.28 9.77
CA SER A 214 -1.45 19.24 10.77
C SER A 214 -2.87 19.76 10.50
N THR A 215 -3.21 20.05 9.25
CA THR A 215 -4.49 20.70 8.89
C THR A 215 -5.60 19.69 8.61
N TRP A 216 -5.28 18.59 7.94
CA TRP A 216 -6.24 17.58 7.53
C TRP A 216 -6.16 16.32 8.41
N GLY A 217 -4.94 15.82 8.68
CA GLY A 217 -4.74 14.60 9.46
C GLY A 217 -5.28 14.70 10.89
N VAL A 218 -4.91 15.76 11.61
CA VAL A 218 -5.36 16.02 13.00
C VAL A 218 -6.88 16.19 13.07
N LYS A 219 -7.45 17.01 12.17
CA LYS A 219 -8.89 17.28 12.13
C LYS A 219 -9.71 15.99 11.93
N ASN A 220 -9.18 15.05 11.17
CA ASN A 220 -9.92 13.87 10.72
C ASN A 220 -9.62 12.59 11.49
N ASN A 221 -8.68 12.61 12.45
CA ASN A 221 -8.23 11.45 13.23
C ASN A 221 -7.88 10.26 12.33
N ILE A 222 -6.90 10.47 11.44
CA ILE A 222 -6.43 9.45 10.50
C ILE A 222 -5.92 8.20 11.23
N ASP A 223 -6.24 7.02 10.69
CA ASP A 223 -5.86 5.73 11.30
C ASP A 223 -4.42 5.37 10.95
N ILE A 224 -4.01 5.61 9.69
CA ILE A 224 -2.71 5.20 9.15
C ILE A 224 -2.10 6.34 8.34
N ILE A 225 -0.79 6.55 8.51
CA ILE A 225 0.04 7.29 7.56
C ILE A 225 0.90 6.29 6.78
N SER A 226 0.77 6.35 5.47
CA SER A 226 1.64 5.71 4.51
C SER A 226 2.79 6.67 4.20
N LEU A 227 4.00 6.34 4.67
CA LEU A 227 5.19 7.19 4.56
C LEU A 227 5.96 6.83 3.27
N SER A 228 5.72 7.58 2.21
CA SER A 228 6.35 7.41 0.89
C SER A 228 7.88 7.52 0.94
N TYR A 229 8.58 6.74 0.12
CA TYR A 229 10.05 6.74 -0.01
C TYR A 229 10.81 6.60 1.32
N THR A 230 10.36 5.73 2.23
CA THR A 230 11.09 5.48 3.47
C THR A 230 12.45 4.81 3.17
N ARG A 231 13.55 5.42 3.62
CA ARG A 231 14.93 4.99 3.31
C ARG A 231 15.71 4.55 4.53
N HIS A 232 15.43 5.17 5.67
CA HIS A 232 16.11 4.93 6.93
C HIS A 232 15.11 4.83 8.08
N VAL A 233 15.59 4.27 9.18
CA VAL A 233 14.82 4.17 10.42
C VAL A 233 14.52 5.55 11.03
N GLU A 234 15.40 6.53 10.80
CA GLU A 234 15.22 7.92 11.20
C GLU A 234 13.97 8.57 10.59
N ASP A 235 13.62 8.22 9.34
CA ASP A 235 12.42 8.76 8.68
C ASP A 235 11.14 8.40 9.46
N VAL A 236 11.07 7.15 9.92
CA VAL A 236 9.95 6.65 10.73
C VAL A 236 9.93 7.32 12.10
N ARG A 237 11.11 7.50 12.73
CA ARG A 237 11.24 8.16 14.04
C ARG A 237 10.89 9.65 13.97
N GLU A 238 11.27 10.35 12.91
CA GLU A 238 10.91 11.74 12.67
C GLU A 238 9.40 11.90 12.60
N LEU A 239 8.74 11.10 11.75
CA LEU A 239 7.28 11.12 11.65
C LEU A 239 6.62 10.76 12.99
N ARG A 240 7.13 9.76 13.71
CA ARG A 240 6.61 9.38 15.03
C ARG A 240 6.67 10.54 16.03
N ALA A 241 7.79 11.24 16.09
CA ALA A 241 7.97 12.40 16.94
C ALA A 241 7.00 13.52 16.54
N PHE A 242 6.85 13.77 15.24
CA PHE A 242 5.90 14.76 14.71
C PHE A 242 4.45 14.46 15.07
N LEU A 243 4.00 13.20 14.91
CA LEU A 243 2.64 12.78 15.27
C LEU A 243 2.38 12.93 16.77
N LYS A 244 3.36 12.59 17.60
CA LYS A 244 3.26 12.77 19.06
C LYS A 244 3.06 14.25 19.42
N MET A 245 3.78 15.17 18.77
CA MET A 245 3.58 16.62 18.98
C MET A 245 2.19 17.10 18.55
N LYS A 246 1.56 16.43 17.58
CA LYS A 246 0.23 16.77 17.05
C LYS A 246 -0.91 16.02 17.75
N ASN A 247 -0.64 15.31 18.84
CA ASN A 247 -1.59 14.46 19.56
C ASN A 247 -2.19 13.31 18.71
N LEU A 248 -1.44 12.84 17.71
CA LEU A 248 -1.78 11.70 16.84
C LEU A 248 -0.95 10.45 17.18
N SER A 249 -0.64 10.25 18.46
CA SER A 249 0.21 9.13 18.93
C SER A 249 -0.34 7.74 18.59
N GLU A 250 -1.65 7.63 18.33
CA GLU A 250 -2.34 6.38 18.00
C GLU A 250 -2.38 6.08 16.50
N THR A 251 -2.00 7.05 15.65
CA THR A 251 -1.93 6.86 14.19
C THR A 251 -0.75 5.96 13.85
N GLN A 252 -1.03 4.90 13.08
CA GLN A 252 -0.01 3.93 12.69
C GLN A 252 0.86 4.47 11.55
N ILE A 253 2.15 4.14 11.55
CA ILE A 253 3.08 4.49 10.48
C ILE A 253 3.40 3.25 9.66
N TYR A 254 2.99 3.27 8.40
CA TYR A 254 3.29 2.23 7.43
C TYR A 254 4.39 2.74 6.50
N ALA A 255 5.59 2.19 6.64
CA ALA A 255 6.73 2.59 5.82
C ALA A 255 6.59 2.04 4.40
N LYS A 256 6.59 2.91 3.39
CA LYS A 256 6.66 2.50 1.98
C LYS A 256 8.12 2.31 1.59
N VAL A 257 8.49 1.06 1.33
CA VAL A 257 9.83 0.70 0.88
C VAL A 257 9.82 0.58 -0.64
N GLU A 258 10.49 1.54 -1.28
CA GLU A 258 10.33 1.85 -2.72
C GLU A 258 11.66 2.02 -3.44
N THR A 259 12.77 2.08 -2.71
CA THR A 259 14.11 2.32 -3.25
C THR A 259 15.09 1.25 -2.77
N THR A 260 16.19 1.10 -3.50
CA THR A 260 17.33 0.26 -3.10
C THR A 260 17.92 0.67 -1.75
N GLU A 261 17.90 1.96 -1.39
CA GLU A 261 18.35 2.45 -0.09
C GLU A 261 17.43 1.97 1.04
N GLY A 262 16.11 2.07 0.88
CA GLY A 262 15.15 1.52 1.84
C GLY A 262 15.26 0.00 1.97
N LEU A 263 15.60 -0.70 0.89
CA LEU A 263 15.84 -2.14 0.90
C LEU A 263 17.08 -2.52 1.72
N ARG A 264 18.16 -1.73 1.68
CA ARG A 264 19.38 -1.97 2.48
C ARG A 264 19.13 -1.82 3.99
N HIS A 265 18.28 -0.89 4.39
CA HIS A 265 17.93 -0.65 5.80
C HIS A 265 16.60 -1.29 6.21
N PHE A 266 16.09 -2.24 5.42
CA PHE A 266 14.75 -2.79 5.60
C PHE A 266 14.51 -3.36 7.00
N ASP A 267 15.46 -4.10 7.55
CA ASP A 267 15.30 -4.71 8.87
C ASP A 267 15.19 -3.66 9.99
N GLU A 268 15.89 -2.52 9.88
CA GLU A 268 15.82 -1.41 10.85
C GLU A 268 14.50 -0.63 10.70
N ILE A 269 14.07 -0.36 9.47
CA ILE A 269 12.78 0.27 9.17
C ILE A 269 11.64 -0.60 9.73
N LEU A 270 11.71 -1.92 9.50
CA LEU A 270 10.73 -2.88 9.98
C LEU A 270 10.65 -2.89 11.51
N GLN A 271 11.73 -2.63 12.23
CA GLN A 271 11.71 -2.59 13.70
C GLN A 271 10.93 -1.40 14.25
N GLU A 272 10.98 -0.23 13.62
CA GLU A 272 10.29 0.98 14.10
C GLU A 272 8.90 1.21 13.48
N ALA A 273 8.67 0.77 12.24
CA ALA A 273 7.38 0.96 11.56
C ALA A 273 6.27 0.08 12.16
N ASP A 274 5.01 0.52 12.10
CA ASP A 274 3.88 -0.30 12.53
C ASP A 274 3.43 -1.29 11.46
N GLY A 275 3.81 -1.03 10.20
CA GLY A 275 3.53 -1.88 9.05
C GLY A 275 4.43 -1.51 7.88
N ILE A 276 4.43 -2.35 6.85
CA ILE A 276 5.19 -2.13 5.62
C ILE A 276 4.24 -2.09 4.44
N ILE A 277 4.44 -1.13 3.54
CA ILE A 277 3.84 -1.15 2.20
C ILE A 277 4.97 -1.38 1.21
N PHE A 278 4.80 -2.41 0.38
CA PHE A 278 5.80 -2.77 -0.60
C PHE A 278 5.52 -2.13 -1.96
N GLY A 279 6.22 -1.03 -2.28
CA GLY A 279 6.04 -0.27 -3.51
C GLY A 279 6.77 -0.88 -4.72
N ARG A 280 6.18 -1.94 -5.28
CA ARG A 280 6.75 -2.72 -6.39
C ARG A 280 7.03 -1.92 -7.65
N GLY A 281 6.20 -0.92 -7.95
CA GLY A 281 6.39 -0.09 -9.13
C GLY A 281 7.71 0.67 -9.05
N ASN A 282 7.89 1.48 -7.99
CA ASN A 282 9.08 2.32 -7.81
C ASN A 282 10.34 1.45 -7.67
N LEU A 283 10.27 0.38 -6.88
CA LEU A 283 11.43 -0.50 -6.72
C LEU A 283 11.78 -1.25 -8.02
N GLY A 284 10.82 -1.45 -8.93
CA GLY A 284 11.03 -2.04 -10.25
C GLY A 284 11.82 -1.15 -11.22
N ILE A 285 11.96 0.15 -10.95
CA ILE A 285 12.90 1.03 -11.67
C ILE A 285 14.34 0.80 -11.18
N ASP A 286 14.46 0.57 -9.88
CA ASP A 286 15.73 0.55 -9.15
C ASP A 286 16.40 -0.84 -9.21
N LEU A 287 15.59 -1.90 -9.27
CA LEU A 287 16.02 -3.29 -9.35
C LEU A 287 15.74 -3.89 -10.73
N PRO A 288 16.60 -4.80 -11.20
CA PRO A 288 16.28 -5.67 -12.32
C PRO A 288 14.96 -6.42 -12.08
N PRO A 289 14.09 -6.58 -13.10
CA PRO A 289 12.76 -7.16 -12.95
C PRO A 289 12.80 -8.58 -12.36
N GLU A 290 13.82 -9.37 -12.69
CA GLU A 290 14.04 -10.71 -12.17
C GLU A 290 14.44 -10.75 -10.68
N LYS A 291 14.71 -9.61 -10.04
CA LYS A 291 15.05 -9.55 -8.60
C LYS A 291 13.90 -9.05 -7.72
N VAL A 292 12.89 -8.40 -8.29
CA VAL A 292 11.78 -7.80 -7.53
C VAL A 292 11.04 -8.85 -6.69
N PHE A 293 10.80 -10.04 -7.23
CA PHE A 293 10.08 -11.11 -6.53
C PHE A 293 10.85 -11.65 -5.31
N LEU A 294 12.20 -11.65 -5.35
CA LEU A 294 13.03 -12.11 -4.24
C LEU A 294 12.80 -11.25 -3.01
N PHE A 295 12.79 -9.93 -3.21
CA PHE A 295 12.56 -8.99 -2.12
C PHE A 295 11.12 -9.05 -1.61
N GLN A 296 10.11 -9.21 -2.48
CA GLN A 296 8.73 -9.42 -2.05
C GLN A 296 8.63 -10.56 -1.02
N LYS A 297 9.17 -11.73 -1.37
CA LYS A 297 9.14 -12.91 -0.52
C LYS A 297 9.91 -12.70 0.77
N TYR A 298 11.07 -12.03 0.71
CA TYR A 298 11.88 -11.70 1.88
C TYR A 298 11.13 -10.75 2.83
N ALA A 299 10.63 -9.63 2.32
CA ALA A 299 9.94 -8.60 3.10
C ALA A 299 8.68 -9.16 3.77
N ILE A 300 7.82 -9.85 3.01
CA ILE A 300 6.61 -10.47 3.55
C ILE A 300 6.97 -11.50 4.63
N SER A 301 7.95 -12.37 4.38
CA SER A 301 8.36 -13.36 5.37
C SER A 301 8.87 -12.70 6.66
N LYS A 302 9.66 -11.63 6.57
CA LYS A 302 10.18 -10.89 7.74
C LYS A 302 9.05 -10.22 8.53
N CYS A 303 8.15 -9.52 7.85
CA CYS A 303 6.96 -8.92 8.47
C CYS A 303 6.11 -9.97 9.22
N ASN A 304 5.89 -11.12 8.59
CA ASN A 304 5.14 -12.23 9.17
C ASN A 304 5.80 -12.78 10.44
N MET A 305 7.14 -12.87 10.46
CA MET A 305 7.88 -13.38 11.62
C MET A 305 7.83 -12.42 12.82
N VAL A 306 7.82 -11.10 12.59
CA VAL A 306 7.74 -10.09 13.66
C VAL A 306 6.31 -9.68 14.00
N GLY A 307 5.31 -10.24 13.29
CA GLY A 307 3.89 -9.94 13.52
C GLY A 307 3.46 -8.53 13.10
N LYS A 308 4.14 -7.92 12.12
CA LYS A 308 3.79 -6.60 11.58
C LYS A 308 3.08 -6.73 10.23
N PRO A 309 2.00 -5.96 9.98
CA PRO A 309 1.25 -6.02 8.73
C PRO A 309 2.10 -5.63 7.53
N VAL A 310 1.90 -6.35 6.42
CA VAL A 310 2.53 -6.04 5.13
C VAL A 310 1.49 -5.95 4.01
N ILE A 311 1.55 -4.87 3.24
CA ILE A 311 0.66 -4.61 2.12
C ILE A 311 1.43 -4.63 0.81
N VAL A 312 0.88 -5.30 -0.20
CA VAL A 312 1.43 -5.34 -1.55
C VAL A 312 0.59 -4.44 -2.46
N THR A 313 1.23 -3.62 -3.29
CA THR A 313 0.56 -2.73 -4.26
C THR A 313 0.86 -3.13 -5.72
N ARG A 314 0.17 -2.50 -6.68
CA ARG A 314 0.39 -2.63 -8.14
C ARG A 314 0.19 -4.05 -8.66
N VAL A 315 -1.00 -4.60 -8.44
CA VAL A 315 -1.30 -6.02 -8.72
C VAL A 315 -2.16 -6.25 -9.96
N VAL A 316 -3.03 -5.31 -10.34
CA VAL A 316 -4.02 -5.49 -11.42
C VAL A 316 -4.17 -4.24 -12.29
N ASP A 317 -3.06 -3.60 -12.64
CA ASP A 317 -3.01 -2.33 -13.37
C ASP A 317 -3.87 -2.29 -14.65
N SER A 318 -3.98 -3.41 -15.37
CA SER A 318 -4.80 -3.52 -16.58
C SER A 318 -6.29 -3.27 -16.33
N MET A 319 -6.76 -3.43 -15.08
CA MET A 319 -8.15 -3.20 -14.70
C MET A 319 -8.53 -1.71 -14.64
N THR A 320 -7.57 -0.80 -14.82
CA THR A 320 -7.87 0.61 -15.06
C THR A 320 -8.77 0.82 -16.28
N GLY A 321 -8.49 0.10 -17.37
CA GLY A 321 -9.26 0.15 -18.62
C GLY A 321 -10.09 -1.11 -18.91
N ASN A 322 -9.85 -2.22 -18.20
CA ASN A 322 -10.47 -3.51 -18.50
C ASN A 322 -11.30 -4.05 -17.32
N LEU A 323 -12.38 -4.78 -17.62
CA LEU A 323 -13.23 -5.42 -16.60
C LEU A 323 -12.60 -6.67 -15.97
N ARG A 324 -11.52 -7.20 -16.55
CA ARG A 324 -10.83 -8.40 -16.08
C ARG A 324 -9.33 -8.17 -16.08
N PRO A 325 -8.61 -8.67 -15.06
CA PRO A 325 -7.17 -8.66 -15.06
C PRO A 325 -6.63 -9.70 -16.05
N THR A 326 -5.36 -9.56 -16.40
CA THR A 326 -4.62 -10.59 -17.13
C THR A 326 -4.40 -11.83 -16.27
N ARG A 327 -4.05 -12.96 -16.91
CA ARG A 327 -3.69 -14.20 -16.19
C ARG A 327 -2.48 -14.01 -15.26
N ALA A 328 -1.53 -13.18 -15.68
CA ALA A 328 -0.33 -12.88 -14.90
C ALA A 328 -0.69 -12.08 -13.64
N GLU A 329 -1.47 -11.02 -13.77
CA GLU A 329 -1.95 -10.19 -12.65
C GLU A 329 -2.80 -11.00 -11.66
N ALA A 330 -3.71 -11.85 -12.13
CA ALA A 330 -4.49 -12.71 -11.25
C ALA A 330 -3.59 -13.67 -10.45
N THR A 331 -2.57 -14.24 -11.09
CA THR A 331 -1.60 -15.13 -10.45
C THR A 331 -0.69 -14.37 -9.49
N ASP A 332 -0.37 -13.12 -9.78
CA ASP A 332 0.42 -12.24 -8.92
C ASP A 332 -0.31 -11.91 -7.61
N VAL A 333 -1.60 -11.54 -7.69
CA VAL A 333 -2.46 -11.36 -6.49
C VAL A 333 -2.47 -12.64 -5.64
N ALA A 334 -2.73 -13.79 -6.27
CA ALA A 334 -2.79 -15.06 -5.56
C ALA A 334 -1.45 -15.40 -4.87
N ASN A 335 -0.32 -15.19 -5.54
CA ASN A 335 1.00 -15.44 -4.96
C ASN A 335 1.33 -14.48 -3.81
N ALA A 336 0.93 -13.21 -3.88
CA ALA A 336 1.11 -12.27 -2.77
C ALA A 336 0.36 -12.76 -1.50
N VAL A 337 -0.85 -13.29 -1.67
CA VAL A 337 -1.63 -13.89 -0.57
C VAL A 337 -0.96 -15.16 -0.05
N LEU A 338 -0.50 -16.04 -0.93
CA LEU A 338 0.20 -17.28 -0.55
C LEU A 338 1.56 -17.02 0.12
N ASP A 339 2.23 -15.92 -0.22
CA ASP A 339 3.42 -15.46 0.48
C ASP A 339 3.10 -14.97 1.91
N GLY A 340 1.83 -14.62 2.16
CA GLY A 340 1.28 -14.24 3.46
C GLY A 340 1.11 -12.73 3.64
N ALA A 341 0.82 -11.99 2.57
CA ALA A 341 0.48 -10.57 2.66
C ALA A 341 -0.81 -10.33 3.48
N ASP A 342 -0.84 -9.26 4.28
CA ASP A 342 -2.02 -8.88 5.06
C ASP A 342 -3.04 -8.10 4.23
N GLY A 343 -2.57 -7.40 3.20
CA GLY A 343 -3.44 -6.64 2.34
C GLY A 343 -2.90 -6.42 0.94
N ILE A 344 -3.84 -6.16 0.04
CA ILE A 344 -3.61 -5.74 -1.33
C ILE A 344 -4.11 -4.31 -1.47
N MET A 345 -3.25 -3.43 -1.98
CA MET A 345 -3.58 -2.03 -2.24
C MET A 345 -3.83 -1.81 -3.73
N LEU A 346 -5.02 -1.30 -4.05
CA LEU A 346 -5.41 -0.85 -5.38
C LEU A 346 -5.15 0.65 -5.48
N GLY A 347 -4.37 1.02 -6.50
CA GLY A 347 -3.93 2.39 -6.75
C GLY A 347 -4.76 2.99 -7.89
N ALA A 348 -4.20 2.97 -9.09
CA ALA A 348 -4.80 3.57 -10.28
C ALA A 348 -6.17 2.98 -10.62
N GLU A 349 -6.35 1.68 -10.38
CA GLU A 349 -7.55 0.90 -10.69
C GLU A 349 -8.79 1.43 -9.98
N THR A 350 -8.63 1.92 -8.76
CA THR A 350 -9.73 2.53 -7.99
C THR A 350 -9.68 4.05 -7.98
N LEU A 351 -8.51 4.67 -8.16
CA LEU A 351 -8.38 6.13 -8.21
C LEU A 351 -9.06 6.70 -9.47
N ARG A 352 -8.64 6.22 -10.64
CA ARG A 352 -9.03 6.75 -11.96
C ARG A 352 -9.54 5.70 -12.93
N GLY A 353 -9.51 4.43 -12.55
CA GLY A 353 -10.00 3.32 -13.38
C GLY A 353 -11.49 3.41 -13.67
N LEU A 354 -11.90 2.85 -14.79
CA LEU A 354 -13.31 2.84 -15.23
C LEU A 354 -14.19 1.91 -14.38
N TYR A 355 -13.58 0.92 -13.71
CA TYR A 355 -14.28 -0.17 -13.04
C TYR A 355 -13.80 -0.39 -11.58
N PRO A 356 -13.85 0.64 -10.71
CA PRO A 356 -13.29 0.56 -9.36
C PRO A 356 -13.92 -0.54 -8.49
N VAL A 357 -15.24 -0.72 -8.60
CA VAL A 357 -15.97 -1.74 -7.82
C VAL A 357 -15.61 -3.15 -8.29
N ASP A 358 -15.48 -3.35 -9.60
CA ASP A 358 -15.10 -4.66 -10.18
C ASP A 358 -13.65 -5.02 -9.88
N ALA A 359 -12.74 -4.05 -9.84
CA ALA A 359 -11.37 -4.25 -9.39
C ALA A 359 -11.34 -4.78 -7.94
N VAL A 360 -12.01 -4.09 -7.00
CA VAL A 360 -12.13 -4.54 -5.59
C VAL A 360 -12.73 -5.94 -5.51
N ARG A 361 -13.85 -6.18 -6.21
CA ARG A 361 -14.55 -7.47 -6.20
C ARG A 361 -13.70 -8.60 -6.75
N THR A 362 -12.99 -8.36 -7.85
CA THR A 362 -12.19 -9.39 -8.53
C THR A 362 -10.97 -9.75 -7.70
N VAL A 363 -10.27 -8.76 -7.15
CA VAL A 363 -9.14 -8.98 -6.25
C VAL A 363 -9.58 -9.72 -4.99
N GLY A 364 -10.71 -9.35 -4.39
CA GLY A 364 -11.26 -10.06 -3.23
C GLY A 364 -11.62 -11.53 -3.50
N ARG A 365 -12.11 -11.84 -4.71
CA ARG A 365 -12.34 -13.23 -5.13
C ARG A 365 -11.04 -14.00 -5.28
N ILE A 366 -10.03 -13.41 -5.90
CA ILE A 366 -8.71 -14.06 -6.04
C ILE A 366 -8.09 -14.33 -4.66
N CYS A 367 -8.17 -13.36 -3.73
CA CYS A 367 -7.67 -13.55 -2.37
C CYS A 367 -8.39 -14.70 -1.66
N ALA A 368 -9.73 -14.79 -1.79
CA ALA A 368 -10.49 -15.89 -1.19
C ALA A 368 -10.08 -17.27 -1.74
N GLU A 369 -9.88 -17.40 -3.06
CA GLU A 369 -9.44 -18.66 -3.65
C GLU A 369 -7.99 -19.02 -3.25
N ALA A 370 -7.11 -18.03 -3.12
CA ALA A 370 -5.73 -18.25 -2.65
C ALA A 370 -5.70 -18.69 -1.17
N GLU A 371 -6.56 -18.11 -0.34
CA GLU A 371 -6.71 -18.48 1.08
C GLU A 371 -7.21 -19.92 1.25
N HIS A 372 -8.08 -20.42 0.36
CA HIS A 372 -8.58 -21.80 0.41
C HIS A 372 -7.47 -22.86 0.33
N VAL A 373 -6.36 -22.57 -0.36
CA VAL A 373 -5.22 -23.49 -0.49
C VAL A 373 -4.06 -23.15 0.45
N TYR A 374 -4.24 -22.16 1.34
CA TYR A 374 -3.19 -21.72 2.26
C TYR A 374 -3.01 -22.72 3.43
N ASN A 375 -1.80 -23.27 3.57
CA ASN A 375 -1.52 -24.22 4.65
C ASN A 375 -1.24 -23.51 5.98
N HIS A 376 -2.32 -23.15 6.69
CA HIS A 376 -2.22 -22.49 7.98
C HIS A 376 -1.51 -23.31 9.06
N THR A 377 -1.63 -24.64 9.03
CA THR A 377 -0.98 -25.52 10.02
C THR A 377 0.54 -25.45 9.89
N LEU A 378 1.05 -25.51 8.65
CA LEU A 378 2.47 -25.37 8.37
C LEU A 378 2.97 -23.98 8.74
N HIS A 379 2.21 -22.94 8.38
CA HIS A 379 2.55 -21.56 8.70
C HIS A 379 2.64 -21.33 10.23
N TYR A 380 1.65 -21.80 10.99
CA TYR A 380 1.66 -21.74 12.46
C TYR A 380 2.90 -22.41 13.05
N LYS A 381 3.24 -23.63 12.61
CA LYS A 381 4.44 -24.34 13.07
C LYS A 381 5.72 -23.56 12.78
N LYS A 382 5.81 -22.90 11.63
CA LYS A 382 6.97 -22.07 11.24
C LYS A 382 7.13 -20.87 12.17
N ILE A 383 6.04 -20.15 12.47
CA ILE A 383 6.07 -19.00 13.38
C ILE A 383 6.48 -19.43 14.80
N VAL A 384 5.85 -20.47 15.35
CA VAL A 384 6.15 -20.93 16.71
C VAL A 384 7.63 -21.33 16.84
N LYS A 385 8.18 -22.02 15.81
CA LYS A 385 9.60 -22.36 15.77
C LYS A 385 10.51 -21.13 15.70
N HIS A 386 10.10 -20.08 14.98
CA HIS A 386 10.89 -18.86 14.84
C HIS A 386 10.96 -18.04 16.12
N VAL A 387 9.81 -17.86 16.79
CA VAL A 387 9.75 -17.11 18.06
C VAL A 387 10.56 -17.81 19.15
N GLY A 388 10.56 -19.15 19.17
CA GLY A 388 11.34 -19.94 20.11
C GLY A 388 10.75 -19.95 21.54
N GLU A 389 11.51 -20.52 22.47
CA GLU A 389 11.11 -20.66 23.88
C GLU A 389 12.19 -20.02 24.79
N PRO A 390 11.81 -19.30 25.87
CA PRO A 390 10.43 -19.02 26.30
C PRO A 390 9.77 -17.88 25.52
N MET A 391 8.48 -18.03 25.21
CA MET A 391 7.65 -16.95 24.62
C MET A 391 7.15 -15.99 25.71
N THR A 392 6.70 -14.80 25.34
CA THR A 392 5.99 -13.92 26.27
C THR A 392 4.63 -14.53 26.68
N HIS A 393 4.10 -14.13 27.83
CA HIS A 393 2.79 -14.61 28.32
C HIS A 393 1.67 -14.37 27.29
N ALA A 394 1.63 -13.19 26.69
CA ALA A 394 0.62 -12.83 25.69
C ALA A 394 0.72 -13.71 24.44
N GLU A 395 1.94 -13.93 23.92
CA GLU A 395 2.17 -14.79 22.76
C GLU A 395 1.86 -16.26 23.04
N SER A 396 2.19 -16.74 24.25
CA SER A 396 1.90 -18.11 24.67
C SER A 396 0.39 -18.39 24.72
N VAL A 397 -0.39 -17.47 25.30
CA VAL A 397 -1.87 -17.56 25.33
C VAL A 397 -2.43 -17.49 23.90
N ALA A 398 -1.95 -16.55 23.09
CA ALA A 398 -2.42 -16.39 21.72
C ALA A 398 -2.11 -17.63 20.86
N SER A 399 -0.89 -18.15 20.95
CA SER A 399 -0.47 -19.39 20.28
C SER A 399 -1.34 -20.58 20.70
N SER A 400 -1.67 -20.69 21.98
CA SER A 400 -2.55 -21.74 22.51
C SER A 400 -3.98 -21.62 21.99
N ALA A 401 -4.51 -20.39 21.87
CA ALA A 401 -5.82 -20.12 21.29
C ALA A 401 -5.87 -20.54 19.81
N VAL A 402 -4.87 -20.16 19.01
CA VAL A 402 -4.77 -20.57 17.59
C VAL A 402 -4.70 -22.09 17.46
N ARG A 403 -3.86 -22.74 18.26
CA ARG A 403 -3.74 -24.21 18.24
C ARG A 403 -5.05 -24.91 18.61
N SER A 404 -5.77 -24.37 19.60
CA SER A 404 -7.07 -24.90 20.02
C SER A 404 -8.11 -24.74 18.93
N ALA A 405 -8.18 -23.56 18.30
CA ALA A 405 -9.09 -23.28 17.19
C ALA A 405 -8.87 -24.23 16.00
N ILE A 406 -7.61 -24.51 15.63
CA ILE A 406 -7.28 -25.49 14.58
C ILE A 406 -7.80 -26.89 14.95
N LYS A 407 -7.51 -27.35 16.17
CA LYS A 407 -7.88 -28.71 16.62
C LYS A 407 -9.38 -28.93 16.66
N VAL A 408 -10.14 -27.95 17.12
CA VAL A 408 -11.61 -28.05 17.26
C VAL A 408 -12.36 -27.56 16.02
N LYS A 409 -11.64 -27.13 14.98
CA LYS A 409 -12.21 -26.50 13.77
C LYS A 409 -13.19 -25.37 14.13
N ALA A 410 -12.76 -24.48 15.03
CA ALA A 410 -13.58 -23.36 15.49
C ALA A 410 -14.00 -22.46 14.32
N ALA A 411 -15.22 -21.90 14.39
CA ALA A 411 -15.69 -20.98 13.36
C ALA A 411 -15.04 -19.58 13.46
N THR A 412 -14.65 -19.15 14.67
CA THR A 412 -14.05 -17.83 14.91
C THR A 412 -13.26 -17.81 16.22
N ILE A 413 -12.36 -16.83 16.37
CA ILE A 413 -11.73 -16.49 17.64
C ILE A 413 -12.19 -15.08 18.04
N VAL A 414 -12.63 -14.93 19.29
CA VAL A 414 -12.99 -13.63 19.86
C VAL A 414 -11.82 -13.12 20.68
N VAL A 415 -11.34 -11.91 20.37
CA VAL A 415 -10.21 -11.27 21.07
C VAL A 415 -10.70 -9.98 21.72
N PHE A 416 -10.63 -9.93 23.04
CA PHE A 416 -10.84 -8.70 23.80
C PHE A 416 -9.50 -7.98 23.90
N THR A 417 -9.42 -6.75 23.38
CA THR A 417 -8.18 -5.99 23.35
C THR A 417 -8.43 -4.51 23.64
N SER A 418 -7.49 -3.86 24.31
CA SER A 418 -7.52 -2.40 24.50
C SER A 418 -6.51 -1.67 23.60
N SER A 419 -5.61 -2.41 22.93
CA SER A 419 -4.54 -1.85 22.10
C SER A 419 -4.60 -2.33 20.64
N GLY A 420 -5.57 -3.18 20.30
CA GLY A 420 -5.74 -3.67 18.93
C GLY A 420 -4.78 -4.78 18.50
N ARG A 421 -3.76 -5.11 19.30
CA ARG A 421 -2.83 -6.20 19.00
C ARG A 421 -3.55 -7.55 19.13
N ALA A 422 -3.66 -8.29 18.03
CA ALA A 422 -4.22 -9.63 17.96
C ALA A 422 -3.29 -10.55 17.15
N ALA A 423 -3.21 -11.83 17.52
CA ALA A 423 -2.47 -12.82 16.75
C ALA A 423 -3.15 -13.11 15.40
N ARG A 424 -2.48 -13.83 14.50
CA ARG A 424 -2.98 -14.21 13.16
C ARG A 424 -3.43 -15.68 13.14
N PRO A 425 -4.73 -15.98 13.32
CA PRO A 425 -5.25 -17.34 13.27
C PRO A 425 -5.76 -17.71 11.87
N PRO A 426 -5.96 -19.02 11.62
CA PRO A 426 -6.59 -19.54 10.40
C PRO A 426 -8.09 -19.27 10.29
N VAL A 427 -8.69 -18.71 11.33
CA VAL A 427 -10.14 -18.49 11.42
C VAL A 427 -10.41 -17.01 11.60
N PRO A 428 -11.57 -16.49 11.19
CA PRO A 428 -11.93 -15.10 11.39
C PRO A 428 -11.72 -14.66 12.85
N ILE A 429 -11.16 -13.46 13.05
CA ILE A 429 -11.04 -12.83 14.37
C ILE A 429 -12.16 -11.80 14.52
N VAL A 430 -12.88 -11.89 15.63
CA VAL A 430 -13.74 -10.79 16.10
C VAL A 430 -13.00 -10.06 17.21
N ALA A 431 -12.41 -8.92 16.88
CA ALA A 431 -11.76 -8.06 17.87
C ALA A 431 -12.81 -7.16 18.53
N ILE A 432 -12.97 -7.30 19.85
CA ILE A 432 -13.82 -6.42 20.66
C ILE A 432 -12.90 -5.46 21.39
N VAL A 433 -12.97 -4.18 20.99
CA VAL A 433 -12.19 -3.12 21.65
C VAL A 433 -12.94 -2.65 22.90
N ILE A 434 -12.37 -2.91 24.07
CA ILE A 434 -12.95 -2.47 25.35
C ILE A 434 -12.38 -1.06 25.65
N PRO A 435 -13.23 -0.02 25.72
CA PRO A 435 -12.75 1.30 26.09
C PRO A 435 -12.37 1.36 27.57
N HIS A 436 -11.27 2.05 27.89
CA HIS A 436 -10.86 2.32 29.27
C HIS A 436 -11.58 3.56 29.81
N LEU A 437 -12.11 3.42 31.02
CA LEU A 437 -12.72 4.53 31.75
C LEU A 437 -11.60 5.31 32.46
N ARG A 438 -11.34 6.57 32.07
CA ARG A 438 -10.52 7.48 32.89
C ARG A 438 -11.44 8.43 33.64
N ALA A 439 -11.36 8.44 34.96
CA ALA A 439 -12.07 9.39 35.82
C ALA A 439 -11.07 10.38 36.43
N ASN A 440 -11.15 11.66 36.02
CA ASN A 440 -10.37 12.76 36.62
C ASN A 440 -11.26 13.89 37.20
N SER A 441 -12.57 13.66 37.41
CA SER A 441 -13.54 14.44 38.22
C SER A 441 -14.97 13.97 37.88
N LEU A 442 -16.01 14.70 38.33
CA LEU A 442 -17.47 14.52 38.11
C LEU A 442 -17.94 14.49 36.63
N LYS A 443 -17.04 14.31 35.66
CA LYS A 443 -17.35 14.04 34.26
C LYS A 443 -16.65 12.75 33.82
N TRP A 444 -17.46 11.80 33.34
CA TRP A 444 -16.98 10.58 32.72
C TRP A 444 -16.52 10.86 31.29
N THR A 445 -15.30 10.46 30.96
CA THR A 445 -14.79 10.46 29.59
C THR A 445 -14.36 9.04 29.22
N PHE A 446 -14.94 8.51 28.14
CA PHE A 446 -14.49 7.25 27.56
C PHE A 446 -13.17 7.49 26.81
N THR A 447 -12.12 6.76 27.18
CA THR A 447 -10.87 6.71 26.42
C THR A 447 -10.60 5.27 26.02
N GLY A 448 -10.99 4.91 24.81
CA GLY A 448 -10.66 3.65 24.16
C GLY A 448 -10.23 3.97 22.74
N SER A 449 -9.19 3.31 22.26
CA SER A 449 -8.76 3.42 20.87
C SER A 449 -9.97 3.11 19.99
N SER A 450 -10.52 4.13 19.34
CA SER A 450 -11.55 3.97 18.29
C SER A 450 -10.89 3.44 17.02
N GLN A 451 -9.87 2.58 17.16
CA GLN A 451 -9.04 2.14 16.06
C GLN A 451 -9.89 1.25 15.18
N ARG A 452 -10.16 1.76 13.98
CA ARG A 452 -10.54 0.93 12.85
C ARG A 452 -9.25 0.31 12.34
N LEU A 453 -8.72 -0.64 13.10
CA LEU A 453 -7.63 -1.46 12.58
C LEU A 453 -8.14 -2.12 11.30
N LEU A 454 -7.21 -2.50 10.43
CA LEU A 454 -7.41 -3.52 9.39
C LEU A 454 -7.73 -4.91 10.01
N VAL A 455 -8.35 -4.94 11.18
CA VAL A 455 -9.00 -6.05 11.86
C VAL A 455 -10.48 -5.66 11.92
N VAL A 456 -11.29 -6.18 10.99
CA VAL A 456 -12.72 -5.86 10.91
C VAL A 456 -13.41 -6.30 12.20
N PRO A 457 -13.98 -5.41 13.02
CA PRO A 457 -14.94 -5.81 14.04
C PRO A 457 -16.29 -6.05 13.35
N HIS A 458 -16.81 -7.27 13.40
CA HIS A 458 -18.24 -7.47 13.22
C HIS A 458 -18.97 -7.02 14.49
N ARG A 459 -19.85 -6.03 14.40
CA ARG A 459 -20.86 -5.80 15.46
C ARG A 459 -21.88 -6.93 15.40
N LEU A 460 -22.02 -7.68 16.48
CA LEU A 460 -23.18 -8.55 16.70
C LEU A 460 -24.43 -7.66 16.74
N GLY A 461 -25.41 -7.98 15.89
CA GLY A 461 -26.73 -7.36 15.94
C GLY A 461 -27.38 -7.59 17.31
N SER A 462 -28.08 -6.58 17.81
CA SER A 462 -28.89 -6.67 19.02
C SER A 462 -29.88 -7.83 18.89
N CYS A 463 -29.69 -8.90 19.66
CA CYS A 463 -30.77 -9.81 20.00
C CYS A 463 -31.65 -9.07 20.99
N SER A 464 -32.79 -8.59 20.53
CA SER A 464 -33.90 -8.18 21.39
C SER A 464 -34.43 -9.44 22.10
N GLY A 465 -34.17 -9.52 23.40
CA GLY A 465 -34.94 -10.32 24.35
C GLY A 465 -35.95 -9.43 25.04
#